data_AF-A0A821C1F1-F1
#
_entry.id   AF-A0A821C1F1-F1
#
_cell.length_a   1.000
_cell.length_b   1.000
_cell.length_c   1.000
_cell.angle_alpha   90.00
_cell.angle_beta   90.00
_cell.angle_gamma   90.00
#
_symmetry.space_group_name_H-M   'P 1'
#
loop_
_entity.id
_entity.type
_entity.pdbx_description
1 polymer ?
#
loop_
_entity_poly.entity_id
_entity_poly.type
_entity_poly.pdbx_seq_one_letter_code
_entity_poly.pdbx_strand_id
1 'polypeptide(L)'
;CKAATYINNKDSNNVLFVMVQSVIGDLKQILFNPSKPFSRGQDKINFDLELMIEFFLACLRLNPHNNEVLKACLNLSSPAMFHYVLVKALYRIITQKRLAWWPQIDIVYSRAGELRN
;
A
#
# COMPACT_ATOMS: atom_id res chain seq x y z
N CYS A 1 -3.45 3.95 -8.86
CA CYS A 1 -3.60 4.33 -7.44
C CYS A 1 -4.35 5.65 -7.25
N LYS A 2 -4.04 6.74 -7.97
CA LYS A 2 -4.77 8.02 -7.82
C LYS A 2 -6.30 7.95 -8.02
N ALA A 3 -6.84 7.05 -8.85
CA ALA A 3 -8.30 6.88 -8.95
C ALA A 3 -8.94 6.46 -7.61
N ALA A 4 -8.23 5.67 -6.79
CA ALA A 4 -8.63 5.34 -5.43
C ALA A 4 -8.81 6.58 -4.56
N THR A 5 -8.19 7.72 -4.93
CA THR A 5 -8.29 8.94 -4.15
C THR A 5 -9.64 9.63 -4.23
N TYR A 6 -10.51 9.20 -5.15
CA TYR A 6 -11.80 9.82 -5.45
C TYR A 6 -13.00 8.89 -5.19
N ILE A 7 -12.76 7.66 -4.74
CA ILE A 7 -13.83 6.69 -4.49
C ILE A 7 -14.15 6.64 -2.99
N ASN A 8 -15.44 6.71 -2.66
CA ASN A 8 -15.95 6.46 -1.33
C ASN A 8 -16.02 4.93 -1.11
N ASN A 9 -15.27 4.42 -0.13
CA ASN A 9 -15.21 2.98 0.16
C ASN A 9 -16.50 2.42 0.79
N LYS A 10 -17.49 3.26 1.07
CA LYS A 10 -18.81 2.86 1.58
C LYS A 10 -19.86 2.62 0.49
N ASP A 11 -19.55 2.91 -0.77
CA ASP A 11 -20.46 2.72 -1.90
C ASP A 11 -20.12 1.43 -2.67
N SER A 12 -20.57 0.29 -2.13
CA SER A 12 -20.27 -1.04 -2.67
C SER A 12 -20.96 -1.35 -4.00
N ASN A 13 -21.99 -0.58 -4.37
CA ASN A 13 -22.70 -0.74 -5.65
C ASN A 13 -22.03 0.05 -6.79
N ASN A 14 -20.98 0.81 -6.48
CA ASN A 14 -20.25 1.57 -7.47
C ASN A 14 -19.42 0.63 -8.37
N VAL A 15 -19.74 0.58 -9.67
CA VAL A 15 -19.00 -0.24 -10.65
C VAL A 15 -17.51 0.13 -10.69
N LEU A 16 -17.17 1.40 -10.46
CA LEU A 16 -15.76 1.83 -10.37
C LEU A 16 -15.07 1.24 -9.15
N PHE A 17 -15.79 1.06 -8.02
CA PHE A 17 -15.24 0.41 -6.84
C PHE A 17 -14.91 -1.06 -7.13
N VAL A 18 -15.82 -1.81 -7.76
CA VAL A 18 -15.60 -3.21 -8.14
C VAL A 18 -14.42 -3.37 -9.09
N MET A 19 -14.34 -2.53 -10.13
CA MET A 19 -13.22 -2.55 -11.08
C MET A 19 -11.89 -2.18 -10.41
N VAL A 20 -11.90 -1.23 -9.47
CA VAL A 20 -10.69 -0.88 -8.71
C VAL A 20 -10.25 -2.02 -7.79
N GLN A 21 -11.18 -2.76 -7.18
CA GLN A 21 -10.84 -3.93 -6.36
C GLN A 21 -10.15 -5.03 -7.18
N SER A 22 -10.63 -5.33 -8.39
CA SER A 22 -9.99 -6.36 -9.24
C SER A 22 -8.58 -5.95 -9.65
N VAL A 23 -8.40 -4.69 -10.09
CA VAL A 23 -7.08 -4.15 -10.47
C VAL A 23 -6.12 -4.12 -9.27
N ILE A 24 -6.62 -3.86 -8.06
CA ILE A 24 -5.79 -3.92 -6.84
C ILE A 24 -5.34 -5.34 -6.53
N GLY A 25 -6.20 -6.33 -6.73
CA GLY A 25 -5.82 -7.73 -6.59
C GLY A 25 -4.62 -8.09 -7.46
N ASP A 26 -4.70 -7.76 -8.75
CA ASP A 26 -3.64 -8.05 -9.72
C ASP A 26 -2.35 -7.25 -9.44
N LEU A 27 -2.49 -5.94 -9.19
CA LEU A 27 -1.34 -5.08 -8.88
C LEU A 27 -0.63 -5.52 -7.60
N LYS A 28 -1.36 -6.00 -6.59
CA LYS A 28 -0.76 -6.55 -5.37
C LYS A 28 0.13 -7.75 -5.68
N GLN A 29 -0.35 -8.68 -6.51
CA GLN A 29 0.42 -9.88 -6.90
C GLN A 29 1.63 -9.55 -7.78
N ILE A 30 1.62 -8.41 -8.48
CA ILE A 30 2.75 -7.95 -9.28
C ILE A 30 3.77 -7.19 -8.42
N LEU A 31 3.29 -6.23 -7.62
CA LEU A 31 4.13 -5.28 -6.89
C LEU A 31 4.69 -5.86 -5.58
N PHE A 32 3.92 -6.71 -4.88
CA PHE A 32 4.26 -7.25 -3.56
C PHE A 32 4.36 -8.77 -3.58
N ASN A 33 5.09 -9.30 -4.56
CA ASN A 33 5.44 -10.73 -4.63
C ASN A 33 6.85 -10.97 -4.07
N PRO A 34 7.01 -11.58 -2.88
CA PRO A 34 8.33 -11.85 -2.31
C PRO A 34 9.18 -12.80 -3.16
N SER A 35 8.54 -13.76 -3.85
CA SER A 35 9.22 -14.77 -4.67
C SER A 35 9.72 -14.20 -6.00
N LYS A 36 9.12 -13.10 -6.47
CA LYS A 36 9.53 -12.40 -7.69
C LYS A 36 9.39 -10.88 -7.49
N PRO A 37 10.37 -10.25 -6.82
CA PRO A 37 10.31 -8.82 -6.52
C PRO A 37 10.15 -7.99 -7.79
N PHE A 38 9.26 -7.01 -7.74
CA PHE A 38 8.98 -6.13 -8.86
C PHE A 38 10.21 -5.27 -9.21
N SER A 39 10.60 -5.26 -10.48
CA SER A 39 11.63 -4.37 -11.01
C SER A 39 11.44 -4.22 -12.52
N ARG A 40 11.51 -2.98 -13.01
CA ARG A 40 11.47 -2.66 -14.45
C ARG A 40 12.85 -2.29 -15.01
N GLY A 41 13.91 -2.47 -14.23
CA GLY A 41 15.28 -2.06 -14.58
C GLY A 41 15.88 -1.11 -13.54
N GLN A 42 17.21 -1.02 -13.51
CA GLN A 42 17.95 -0.18 -12.55
C GLN A 42 17.65 1.32 -12.73
N ASP A 43 17.45 1.76 -13.97
CA ASP A 43 17.10 3.15 -14.32
C ASP A 43 15.73 3.58 -13.78
N LYS A 44 14.85 2.62 -13.44
CA LYS A 44 13.46 2.88 -13.01
C LYS A 44 13.21 2.63 -11.53
N ILE A 45 14.23 2.26 -10.75
CA ILE A 45 14.07 1.84 -9.36
C ILE A 45 13.32 2.88 -8.50
N ASN A 46 13.63 4.17 -8.66
CA ASN A 46 12.96 5.23 -7.92
C ASN A 46 11.46 5.34 -8.28
N PHE A 47 11.13 5.18 -9.56
CA PHE A 47 9.74 5.19 -10.02
C PHE A 47 8.97 3.94 -9.57
N ASP A 48 9.65 2.80 -9.52
CA ASP A 48 9.08 1.54 -9.02
C ASP A 48 8.76 1.67 -7.53
N LEU A 49 9.68 2.20 -6.73
CA LEU A 49 9.48 2.43 -5.30
C LEU A 49 8.35 3.43 -5.03
N GLU A 50 8.29 4.55 -5.75
CA GLU A 50 7.18 5.51 -5.61
C GLU A 50 5.83 4.90 -6.00
N LEU A 51 5.78 4.09 -7.07
CA LEU A 51 4.56 3.37 -7.45
C LEU A 51 4.10 2.42 -6.33
N MET A 52 5.04 1.70 -5.72
CA MET A 52 4.73 0.78 -4.62
C MET A 52 4.27 1.51 -3.36
N ILE A 53 4.87 2.66 -3.03
CA ILE A 53 4.43 3.52 -1.92
C ILE A 53 3.00 4.02 -2.17
N GLU A 54 2.73 4.56 -3.36
CA GLU A 54 1.39 5.02 -3.74
C GLU A 54 0.34 3.90 -3.74
N PHE A 55 0.75 2.68 -4.13
CA PHE A 55 -0.10 1.50 -4.06
C PHE A 55 -0.39 1.07 -2.61
N PHE A 56 0.63 1.02 -1.75
CA PHE A 56 0.48 0.69 -0.33
C PHE A 56 -0.54 1.62 0.35
N LEU A 57 -0.41 2.94 0.13
CA LEU A 57 -1.35 3.92 0.67
C LEU A 57 -2.77 3.73 0.13
N ALA A 58 -2.91 3.38 -1.16
CA ALA A 58 -4.20 3.09 -1.75
C ALA A 58 -4.86 1.85 -1.11
N CYS A 59 -4.10 0.79 -0.81
CA CYS A 59 -4.60 -0.40 -0.12
C CYS A 59 -5.13 -0.07 1.27
N LEU A 60 -4.36 0.66 2.09
CA LEU A 60 -4.80 1.07 3.44
C LEU A 60 -6.06 1.94 3.41
N ARG A 61 -6.23 2.76 2.37
CA ARG A 61 -7.41 3.60 2.22
C ARG A 61 -8.65 2.81 1.79
N LEU A 62 -8.51 1.97 0.76
CA LEU A 62 -9.65 1.30 0.15
C LEU A 62 -10.13 0.11 0.95
N ASN A 63 -9.21 -0.59 1.62
CA ASN A 63 -9.55 -1.74 2.44
C ASN A 63 -8.70 -1.73 3.72
N PRO A 64 -9.03 -0.86 4.69
CA PRO A 64 -8.25 -0.70 5.91
C PRO A 64 -8.18 -1.96 6.79
N HIS A 65 -9.09 -2.91 6.59
CA HIS A 65 -9.11 -4.17 7.31
C HIS A 65 -8.27 -5.26 6.62
N ASN A 66 -8.07 -5.15 5.30
CA ASN A 66 -7.22 -6.06 4.55
C ASN A 66 -5.75 -5.61 4.59
N ASN A 67 -5.04 -6.12 5.57
CA ASN A 67 -3.65 -5.80 5.86
C ASN A 67 -2.64 -6.72 5.16
N GLU A 68 -3.00 -7.39 4.05
CA GLU A 68 -2.07 -8.31 3.37
C GLU A 68 -0.77 -7.64 2.88
N VAL A 69 -0.88 -6.45 2.28
CA VAL A 69 0.31 -5.69 1.84
C VAL A 69 1.17 -5.28 3.04
N LEU A 70 0.52 -4.85 4.14
CA LEU A 70 1.20 -4.52 5.39
C LEU A 70 1.94 -5.75 5.95
N LYS A 71 1.29 -6.92 6.00
CA LYS A 71 1.90 -8.19 6.43
C LYS A 71 3.09 -8.57 5.56
N ALA A 72 2.99 -8.42 4.24
CA ALA A 72 4.10 -8.68 3.33
C ALA A 72 5.30 -7.77 3.63
N CYS A 73 5.07 -6.49 3.96
CA CYS A 73 6.17 -5.57 4.27
C CYS A 73 6.74 -5.70 5.70
N LEU A 74 6.00 -6.30 6.62
CA LEU A 74 6.45 -6.57 8.00
C LEU A 74 7.24 -7.87 8.13
N ASN A 75 7.10 -8.79 7.18
CA ASN A 75 7.78 -10.08 7.24
C ASN A 75 9.28 -9.90 7.01
N LEU A 76 10.10 -10.20 8.03
CA LEU A 76 11.56 -10.06 8.05
C LEU A 76 12.29 -10.80 6.93
N SER A 77 11.69 -11.86 6.37
CA SER A 77 12.24 -12.60 5.24
C SER A 77 11.94 -11.95 3.88
N SER A 78 11.26 -10.81 3.87
CA SER A 78 10.86 -10.13 2.64
C SER A 78 11.98 -9.30 2.03
N PRO A 79 11.89 -8.98 0.73
CA PRO A 79 12.87 -8.12 0.08
C PRO A 79 12.99 -6.75 0.77
N ALA A 80 14.23 -6.23 0.86
CA ALA A 80 14.53 -4.93 1.48
C ALA A 80 13.68 -3.76 0.94
N MET A 81 13.31 -3.81 -0.34
CA MET A 81 12.44 -2.82 -0.96
C MET A 81 11.05 -2.73 -0.29
N PHE A 82 10.51 -3.84 0.25
CA PHE A 82 9.20 -3.82 0.92
C PHE A 82 9.30 -3.08 2.25
N HIS A 83 10.38 -3.29 3.01
CA HIS A 83 10.65 -2.56 4.24
C HIS A 83 10.86 -1.06 3.98
N TYR A 84 11.58 -0.71 2.91
CA TYR A 84 11.71 0.68 2.48
C TYR A 84 10.34 1.32 2.16
N VAL A 85 9.50 0.62 1.39
CA VAL A 85 8.14 1.07 1.05
C VAL A 85 7.30 1.26 2.30
N LEU A 86 7.37 0.33 3.26
CA LEU A 86 6.67 0.44 4.54
C LEU A 86 7.05 1.72 5.28
N VAL A 87 8.35 1.93 5.53
CA VAL A 87 8.84 3.11 6.26
C VAL A 87 8.43 4.40 5.55
N LYS A 88 8.60 4.47 4.23
CA LYS A 88 8.23 5.67 3.46
C LYS A 88 6.73 5.91 3.42
N ALA A 89 5.91 4.87 3.30
CA ALA A 89 4.46 5.01 3.34
C ALA A 89 3.97 5.51 4.72
N LEU A 90 4.46 4.92 5.81
CA LEU A 90 4.12 5.37 7.17
C LEU A 90 4.55 6.81 7.43
N TYR A 91 5.77 7.17 7.01
CA TYR A 91 6.25 8.55 7.08
C TYR A 91 5.31 9.51 6.34
N ARG A 92 4.84 9.13 5.14
CA ARG A 92 3.92 9.93 4.33
C ARG A 92 2.52 10.04 4.93
N ILE A 93 2.03 8.99 5.58
CA ILE A 93 0.77 9.03 6.37
C ILE A 93 0.84 10.10 7.45
N ILE A 94 1.99 10.17 8.15
CA ILE A 94 2.19 11.07 9.28
C ILE A 94 2.36 12.51 8.81
N THR A 95 3.17 12.74 7.77
CA THR A 95 3.67 14.07 7.39
C THR A 95 2.84 14.82 6.35
N GLN A 96 2.07 14.12 5.51
CA GLN A 96 1.35 14.77 4.41
C GLN A 96 0.06 15.47 4.91
N LYS A 97 -0.17 16.72 4.45
CA LYS A 97 -1.37 17.50 4.76
C LYS A 97 -2.63 16.78 4.26
N ARG A 98 -3.58 16.54 5.17
CA ARG A 98 -4.62 15.52 5.00
C ARG A 98 -5.87 16.06 4.31
N LEU A 99 -6.36 15.31 3.33
CA LEU A 99 -7.78 15.31 2.96
C LEU A 99 -8.55 14.54 4.06
N ALA A 100 -9.85 14.79 4.24
CA ALA A 100 -10.65 14.18 5.32
C ALA A 100 -10.62 12.64 5.35
N TRP A 101 -10.34 12.01 4.21
CA TRP A 101 -10.30 10.57 4.00
C TRP A 101 -8.87 10.00 3.86
N TRP A 102 -7.84 10.77 4.23
CA TRP A 102 -6.46 10.28 4.26
C TRP A 102 -6.33 9.18 5.32
N PRO A 103 -5.63 8.06 5.04
CA PRO A 103 -5.43 7.00 6.04
C PRO A 103 -4.78 7.57 7.30
N GLN A 104 -5.24 7.10 8.45
CA GLN A 104 -4.73 7.48 9.75
C GLN A 104 -3.74 6.41 10.24
N ILE A 105 -2.77 6.81 11.07
CA ILE A 105 -1.68 5.92 11.48
C ILE A 105 -2.12 4.84 12.49
N ASP A 106 -3.24 5.04 13.16
CA ASP A 106 -3.85 4.08 14.09
C ASP A 106 -4.14 2.72 13.46
N ILE A 107 -4.34 2.66 12.13
CA ILE A 107 -4.52 1.43 11.38
C ILE A 107 -3.38 0.41 11.58
N VAL A 108 -2.15 0.88 11.85
CA VAL A 108 -1.00 0.00 12.07
C VAL A 108 -0.72 -0.29 13.55
N TYR A 109 -1.46 0.32 14.49
CA TYR A 109 -1.18 0.18 15.92
C TYR A 109 -1.37 -1.25 16.43
N SER A 110 -2.32 -2.00 15.86
CA SER A 110 -2.51 -3.43 16.15
C SER A 110 -1.29 -4.30 15.80
N ARG A 111 -0.37 -3.77 14.97
CA ARG A 111 0.85 -4.41 14.49
C ARG A 111 2.13 -3.70 14.97
N ALA A 112 2.02 -2.80 15.94
CA ALA A 112 3.14 -1.98 16.38
C ALA A 112 4.33 -2.79 16.96
N GLY A 113 4.07 -3.97 17.52
CA GLY A 113 5.13 -4.87 17.98
C GLY A 113 6.00 -5.41 16.85
N GLU A 114 5.41 -5.68 15.68
CA GLU A 114 6.13 -6.18 14.49
C GLU A 114 6.99 -5.10 13.84
N LEU A 115 6.66 -3.81 14.05
CA LEU A 115 7.46 -2.67 13.55
C LEU A 115 8.78 -2.45 14.30
N ARG A 116 8.95 -3.06 15.48
CA ARG A 116 10.13 -2.87 16.34
C ARG A 116 11.24 -3.89 16.11
N ASN A 117 10.96 -4.93 15.34
CA ASN A 117 11.87 -6.03 15.02
C ASN A 117 12.46 -5.86 13.63
#